data_AF-A0A6P0SM54-F1
#
_entry.id   AF-A0A6P0SM54-F1
#
_cell.length_a   1.000
_cell.length_b   1.000
_cell.length_c   1.000
_cell.angle_alpha   90.00
_cell.angle_beta   90.00
_cell.angle_gamma   90.00
#
_symmetry.space_group_name_H-M   'P 1'
#
loop_
_entity.id
_entity.type
_entity.pdbx_description
1 polymer ?
#
loop_
_entity_poly.entity_id
_entity_poly.type
_entity_poly.pdbx_seq_one_letter_code
_entity_poly.pdbx_strand_id
1 'polypeptide(L)'
;MPLQLPNLDDKTYDDLVAEAISLIPTYAPEWTNHNPSDPGITLIELFAYLTEMLLYRQNRVTEANIIMFLKLLNGENWQHNPKKDLQIEIKEAINQVRDRYRAITCADFVELALEADDTVARAHCLPRRNLDSENPLGEPVNKPGHVSIIIIPHSQDSNNSTPQPSQELINKVKDYLEQRRLITTKIHVVRPRYLTISVRLTIHLN
;
A
#
# COMPACT_ATOMS: atom_id res chain seq x y z
N MET A 1 -7.06 9.19 -13.49
CA MET A 1 -8.39 9.79 -13.34
C MET A 1 -8.47 10.37 -11.95
N PRO A 2 -8.90 11.63 -11.78
CA PRO A 2 -9.11 12.17 -10.44
C PRO A 2 -10.18 11.34 -9.73
N LEU A 3 -9.96 11.04 -8.45
CA LEU A 3 -11.00 10.43 -7.61
C LEU A 3 -12.19 11.40 -7.55
N GLN A 4 -13.35 10.96 -8.02
CA GLN A 4 -14.60 11.68 -7.76
C GLN A 4 -14.95 11.44 -6.29
N LEU A 5 -15.03 12.51 -5.51
CA LEU A 5 -15.47 12.42 -4.12
C LEU A 5 -16.95 12.03 -4.09
N PRO A 6 -17.36 11.11 -3.20
CA PRO A 6 -18.76 10.78 -3.04
C PRO A 6 -19.50 12.01 -2.51
N ASN A 7 -20.65 12.32 -3.12
CA ASN A 7 -21.58 13.28 -2.54
C ASN A 7 -22.26 12.61 -1.35
N LEU A 8 -22.02 13.11 -0.13
CA LEU A 8 -22.52 12.49 1.10
C LEU A 8 -24.00 12.78 1.31
N ASP A 9 -24.46 13.94 0.88
CA ASP A 9 -25.86 14.37 0.92
C ASP A 9 -26.10 15.41 -0.18
N ASP A 10 -27.09 15.17 -1.03
CA ASP A 10 -27.40 15.96 -2.22
C ASP A 10 -28.76 16.68 -2.14
N LYS A 11 -29.41 16.67 -0.96
CA LYS A 11 -30.68 17.39 -0.77
C LYS A 11 -30.53 18.88 -1.04
N THR A 12 -31.41 19.38 -1.89
CA THR A 12 -31.55 20.81 -2.19
C THR A 12 -32.48 21.50 -1.19
N TYR A 13 -32.47 22.82 -1.18
CA TYR A 13 -33.47 23.62 -0.46
C TYR A 13 -34.91 23.12 -0.69
N ASP A 14 -35.28 22.87 -1.94
CA ASP A 14 -36.65 22.46 -2.29
C ASP A 14 -36.98 21.07 -1.72
N ASP A 15 -36.02 20.14 -1.75
CA ASP A 15 -36.18 18.81 -1.16
C ASP A 15 -36.39 18.91 0.36
N LEU A 16 -35.61 19.76 1.02
CA LEU A 16 -35.65 19.98 2.46
C LEU A 16 -36.97 20.63 2.91
N VAL A 17 -37.46 21.61 2.15
CA VAL A 17 -38.77 22.25 2.43
C VAL A 17 -39.90 21.25 2.22
N ALA A 18 -39.89 20.51 1.12
CA ALA A 18 -40.92 19.52 0.82
C ALA A 18 -40.95 18.41 1.88
N GLU A 19 -39.78 17.93 2.30
CA GLU A 19 -39.64 16.93 3.37
C GLU A 19 -40.19 17.48 4.69
N ALA A 20 -39.79 18.68 5.10
CA ALA A 20 -40.28 19.31 6.33
C ALA A 20 -41.81 19.49 6.33
N ILE A 21 -42.40 19.95 5.23
CA ILE A 21 -43.85 20.10 5.09
C ILE A 21 -44.56 18.75 5.19
N SER A 22 -44.00 17.71 4.56
CA SER A 22 -44.57 16.36 4.60
C SER A 22 -44.64 15.76 6.01
N LEU A 23 -43.79 16.24 6.93
CA LEU A 23 -43.73 15.80 8.32
C LEU A 23 -44.74 16.53 9.23
N ILE A 24 -45.25 17.71 8.83
CA ILE A 24 -46.17 18.52 9.66
C ILE A 24 -47.41 17.73 10.12
N PRO A 25 -48.12 16.97 9.26
CA PRO A 25 -49.31 16.21 9.70
C PRO A 25 -49.01 15.18 10.79
N THR A 26 -47.76 14.72 10.89
CA THR A 26 -47.33 13.74 11.89
C THR A 26 -46.98 14.41 13.23
N TYR A 27 -46.30 15.56 13.19
CA TYR A 27 -45.78 16.22 14.39
C TYR A 27 -46.68 17.33 14.96
N ALA A 28 -47.44 18.02 14.10
CA ALA A 28 -48.30 19.15 14.45
C ALA A 28 -49.59 19.14 13.61
N PRO A 29 -50.48 18.13 13.80
CA PRO A 29 -51.71 17.99 13.01
C PRO A 29 -52.67 19.19 13.14
N GLU A 30 -52.56 19.98 14.20
CA GLU A 30 -53.33 21.22 14.42
C GLU A 30 -52.89 22.38 13.52
N TRP A 31 -51.68 22.33 12.96
CA TRP A 31 -51.16 23.37 12.08
C TRP A 31 -51.60 23.10 10.65
N THR A 32 -52.70 23.73 10.22
CA THR A 32 -53.33 23.47 8.91
C THR A 32 -52.99 24.50 7.83
N ASN A 33 -52.41 25.63 8.21
CA ASN A 33 -52.04 26.70 7.28
C ASN A 33 -50.60 26.50 6.81
N HIS A 34 -50.42 26.18 5.53
CA HIS A 34 -49.10 25.98 4.92
C HIS A 34 -48.79 26.99 3.83
N ASN A 35 -49.44 28.16 3.87
CA ASN A 35 -49.21 29.22 2.91
C ASN A 35 -47.83 29.88 3.12
N PRO A 36 -47.19 30.43 2.08
CA PRO A 36 -45.90 31.13 2.21
C PRO A 36 -45.92 32.33 3.16
N SER A 37 -47.09 32.92 3.40
CA SER A 37 -47.27 34.02 4.36
C SER A 37 -47.33 33.56 5.83
N ASP A 38 -47.38 32.26 6.09
CA ASP A 38 -47.34 31.72 7.44
C ASP A 38 -45.91 31.86 8.02
N PRO A 39 -45.72 32.53 9.16
CA PRO A 39 -44.41 32.67 9.78
C PRO A 39 -43.71 31.33 10.07
N GLY A 40 -44.46 30.27 10.34
CA GLY A 40 -43.90 28.94 10.56
C GLY A 40 -43.34 28.33 9.27
N ILE A 41 -43.99 28.55 8.13
CA ILE A 41 -43.46 28.15 6.83
C ILE A 41 -42.19 28.95 6.51
N THR A 42 -42.18 30.26 6.78
CA THR A 42 -40.96 31.08 6.62
C THR A 42 -39.79 30.56 7.48
N LEU A 43 -40.05 30.03 8.68
CA LEU A 43 -39.01 29.40 9.50
C LEU A 43 -38.51 28.10 8.88
N ILE A 44 -39.40 27.25 8.34
CA ILE A 44 -39.02 26.03 7.62
C ILE A 44 -38.10 26.37 6.45
N GLU A 45 -38.48 27.36 5.64
CA GLU A 45 -37.68 27.86 4.52
C GLU A 45 -36.29 28.35 4.99
N LEU A 46 -36.24 29.16 6.05
CA LEU A 46 -34.97 29.62 6.62
C LEU A 46 -34.08 28.45 7.07
N PHE A 47 -34.65 27.47 7.77
CA PHE A 47 -33.89 26.30 8.23
C PHE A 47 -33.47 25.37 7.09
N ALA A 48 -34.27 25.23 6.05
CA ALA A 48 -33.90 24.51 4.83
C ALA A 48 -32.69 25.17 4.16
N TYR A 49 -32.70 26.50 4.03
CA TYR A 49 -31.57 27.25 3.48
C TYR A 49 -30.28 27.10 4.31
N LEU A 50 -30.40 27.23 5.64
CA LEU A 50 -29.26 27.03 6.54
C LEU A 50 -28.72 25.60 6.47
N THR A 51 -29.61 24.60 6.34
CA THR A 51 -29.23 23.20 6.20
C THR A 51 -28.50 22.94 4.89
N GLU A 52 -29.01 23.43 3.76
CA GLU A 52 -28.36 23.30 2.45
C GLU A 52 -26.94 23.91 2.47
N MET A 53 -26.74 25.06 3.13
CA MET A 53 -25.41 25.64 3.34
C MET A 53 -24.47 24.72 4.14
N LEU A 54 -24.99 23.97 5.12
CA LEU A 54 -24.21 23.01 5.89
C LEU A 54 -23.88 21.77 5.05
N LEU A 55 -24.85 21.23 4.29
CA LEU A 55 -24.63 20.10 3.38
C LEU A 55 -23.54 20.42 2.35
N TYR A 56 -23.60 21.62 1.76
CA TYR A 56 -22.56 22.11 0.85
C TYR A 56 -21.16 22.12 1.48
N ARG A 57 -21.05 22.48 2.77
CA ARG A 57 -19.77 22.49 3.51
C ARG A 57 -19.31 21.09 3.86
N GLN A 58 -20.22 20.21 4.25
CA GLN A 58 -19.92 18.83 4.62
C GLN A 58 -19.35 18.04 3.43
N ASN A 59 -19.84 18.29 2.22
CA ASN A 59 -19.33 17.66 1.00
C ASN A 59 -17.94 18.15 0.56
N ARG A 60 -17.28 19.01 1.35
CA ARG A 60 -15.95 19.54 1.05
C ARG A 60 -14.90 18.92 1.97
N VAL A 61 -13.99 18.18 1.36
CA VAL A 61 -12.70 17.89 1.98
C VAL A 61 -11.83 19.13 1.83
N THR A 62 -11.56 19.83 2.92
CA THR A 62 -10.70 21.02 2.91
C THR A 62 -9.22 20.63 2.85
N GLU A 63 -8.36 21.52 2.37
CA GLU A 63 -6.90 21.33 2.42
C GLU A 63 -6.42 21.13 3.86
N ALA A 64 -7.03 21.82 4.83
CA ALA A 64 -6.72 21.64 6.25
C ALA A 64 -6.95 20.20 6.73
N ASN A 65 -8.05 19.56 6.28
CA ASN A 65 -8.30 18.15 6.59
C ASN A 65 -7.22 17.26 5.98
N ILE A 66 -6.85 17.49 4.71
CA ILE A 66 -5.80 16.73 4.03
C ILE A 66 -4.46 16.87 4.76
N ILE A 67 -4.05 18.09 5.12
CA ILE A 67 -2.82 18.35 5.87
C ILE A 67 -2.82 17.59 7.20
N MET A 68 -3.96 17.57 7.91
CA MET A 68 -4.08 16.83 9.16
C MET A 68 -3.95 15.31 8.94
N PHE A 69 -4.57 14.77 7.89
CA PHE A 69 -4.39 13.36 7.52
C PHE A 69 -2.94 13.03 7.16
N LEU A 70 -2.26 13.88 6.38
CA LEU A 70 -0.85 13.69 6.05
C LEU A 70 0.04 13.72 7.30
N LYS A 71 -0.26 14.61 8.25
CA LYS A 71 0.43 14.63 9.55
C LYS A 71 0.20 13.33 10.34
N LEU A 72 -1.02 12.81 10.35
CA LEU A 72 -1.30 11.52 11.01
C LEU A 72 -0.55 10.35 10.36
N LEU A 73 -0.43 10.34 9.03
CA LEU A 73 0.28 9.28 8.30
C LEU A 73 1.80 9.36 8.48
N ASN A 74 2.37 10.56 8.40
CA ASN A 74 3.81 10.76 8.39
C ASN A 74 4.41 10.99 9.80
N GLY A 75 3.56 11.16 10.81
CA GLY A 75 3.94 11.33 12.20
C GLY A 75 3.96 12.78 12.70
N GLU A 76 4.14 12.95 14.00
CA GLU A 76 3.95 14.23 14.71
C GLU A 76 4.86 15.36 14.22
N ASN A 77 6.05 15.02 13.76
CA ASN A 77 7.07 15.96 13.27
C ASN A 77 6.83 16.41 11.83
N TRP A 78 5.90 15.78 11.10
CA TRP A 78 5.60 16.17 9.73
C TRP A 78 4.86 17.51 9.68
N GLN A 79 5.28 18.38 8.77
CA GLN A 79 4.67 19.69 8.54
C GLN A 79 4.55 19.94 7.04
N HIS A 80 3.42 20.52 6.64
CA HIS A 80 3.18 20.92 5.27
C HIS A 80 4.15 22.03 4.84
N ASN A 81 4.79 21.87 3.68
CA ASN A 81 5.61 22.93 3.10
C ASN A 81 4.76 23.82 2.20
N PRO A 82 4.49 25.08 2.56
CA PRO A 82 3.59 25.97 1.79
C PRO A 82 4.10 26.29 0.38
N LYS A 83 5.35 25.97 0.06
CA LYS A 83 5.91 26.15 -1.30
C LYS A 83 5.68 24.93 -2.20
N LYS A 84 5.24 23.80 -1.65
CA LYS A 84 5.06 22.54 -2.36
C LYS A 84 3.57 22.28 -2.57
N ASP A 85 3.21 21.81 -3.76
CA ASP A 85 1.83 21.41 -4.04
C ASP A 85 1.43 20.23 -3.15
N LEU A 86 0.29 20.38 -2.46
CA LEU A 86 -0.28 19.38 -1.57
C LEU A 86 -0.52 18.05 -2.28
N GLN A 87 -0.86 18.05 -3.57
CA GLN A 87 -1.04 16.81 -4.34
C GLN A 87 0.25 15.99 -4.45
N ILE A 88 1.40 16.65 -4.49
CA ILE A 88 2.70 15.98 -4.50
C ILE A 88 2.96 15.34 -3.14
N GLU A 89 2.65 16.05 -2.05
CA GLU A 89 2.80 15.51 -0.69
C GLU A 89 1.88 14.31 -0.43
N ILE A 90 0.64 14.34 -0.93
CA ILE A 90 -0.28 13.18 -0.88
C ILE A 90 0.34 11.98 -1.59
N LYS A 91 0.86 12.18 -2.80
CA LYS A 91 1.47 11.10 -3.59
C LYS A 91 2.67 10.49 -2.87
N GLU A 92 3.52 11.32 -2.27
CA GLU A 92 4.69 10.86 -1.50
C GLU A 92 4.28 10.07 -0.27
N ALA A 93 3.32 10.57 0.51
CA ALA A 93 2.83 9.87 1.70
C ALA A 93 2.21 8.51 1.34
N ILE A 94 1.42 8.43 0.26
CA ILE A 94 0.84 7.16 -0.20
C ILE A 94 1.94 6.18 -0.63
N ASN A 95 2.99 6.66 -1.30
CA ASN A 95 4.12 5.81 -1.67
C ASN A 95 4.85 5.29 -0.43
N GLN A 96 5.12 6.15 0.57
CA GLN A 96 5.75 5.73 1.83
C GLN A 96 4.93 4.68 2.59
N VAL A 97 3.61 4.82 2.64
CA VAL A 97 2.73 3.79 3.26
C VAL A 97 2.77 2.48 2.48
N ARG A 98 2.99 2.54 1.16
CA ARG A 98 3.12 1.36 0.29
C ARG A 98 4.53 0.76 0.29
N ASP A 99 5.55 1.49 0.76
CA ASP A 99 6.91 1.00 0.81
C ASP A 99 6.95 -0.25 1.69
N ARG A 100 7.35 -1.37 1.08
CA ARG A 100 7.36 -2.67 1.73
C ARG A 100 8.51 -2.75 2.70
N TYR A 101 8.29 -2.31 3.93
CA TYR A 101 9.33 -2.38 4.95
C TYR A 101 9.60 -3.82 5.46
N ARG A 102 8.68 -4.77 5.23
CA ARG A 102 8.77 -6.15 5.75
C ARG A 102 8.54 -7.20 4.67
N ALA A 103 9.28 -8.30 4.75
CA ALA A 103 9.03 -9.48 3.92
C ALA A 103 7.97 -10.40 4.54
N ILE A 104 6.92 -10.69 3.76
CA ILE A 104 5.86 -11.64 4.11
C ILE A 104 5.85 -12.80 3.11
N THR A 105 5.93 -12.47 1.82
CA THR A 105 5.89 -13.42 0.70
C THR A 105 7.28 -13.70 0.13
N CYS A 106 7.38 -14.75 -0.69
CA CYS A 106 8.64 -15.05 -1.39
C CYS A 106 9.07 -13.92 -2.34
N ALA A 107 8.11 -13.23 -2.95
CA ALA A 107 8.39 -12.08 -3.81
C ALA A 107 9.00 -10.93 -3.01
N ASP A 108 8.48 -10.64 -1.81
CA ASP A 108 9.02 -9.59 -0.94
C ASP A 108 10.46 -9.91 -0.51
N PHE A 109 10.76 -11.17 -0.19
CA PHE A 109 12.13 -11.59 0.13
C PHE A 109 13.10 -11.39 -1.05
N VAL A 110 12.64 -11.63 -2.28
CA VAL A 110 13.46 -11.43 -3.48
C VAL A 110 13.70 -9.94 -3.73
N GLU A 111 12.65 -9.11 -3.67
CA GLU A 111 12.75 -7.65 -3.83
C GLU A 111 13.68 -7.04 -2.77
N LEU A 112 13.48 -7.35 -1.49
CA LEU A 112 14.34 -6.83 -0.41
C LEU A 112 15.78 -7.34 -0.49
N ALA A 113 16.01 -8.54 -1.01
CA ALA A 113 17.38 -9.04 -1.21
C ALA A 113 18.12 -8.30 -2.32
N LEU A 114 17.39 -7.87 -3.36
CA LEU A 114 17.95 -7.02 -4.43
C LEU A 114 18.21 -5.60 -3.94
N GLU A 115 17.33 -5.07 -3.07
CA GLU A 115 17.49 -3.72 -2.48
C GLU A 115 18.65 -3.65 -1.45
N ALA A 116 18.99 -4.78 -0.81
CA ALA A 116 20.02 -4.82 0.21
C ALA A 116 21.42 -4.44 -0.30
N ASP A 117 21.73 -4.76 -1.56
CA ASP A 117 23.02 -4.47 -2.19
C ASP A 117 22.94 -4.54 -3.73
N ASP A 118 23.43 -3.50 -4.41
CA ASP A 118 23.43 -3.40 -5.89
C ASP A 118 24.22 -4.52 -6.59
N THR A 119 25.14 -5.18 -5.89
CA THR A 119 25.91 -6.29 -6.45
C THR A 119 25.05 -7.54 -6.67
N VAL A 120 23.89 -7.67 -6.01
CA VAL A 120 22.96 -8.79 -6.21
C VAL A 120 22.25 -8.63 -7.57
N ALA A 121 22.53 -9.54 -8.50
CA ALA A 121 21.90 -9.54 -9.82
C ALA A 121 20.55 -10.28 -9.82
N ARG A 122 20.46 -11.37 -9.07
CA ARG A 122 19.24 -12.18 -8.95
C ARG A 122 19.13 -12.76 -7.55
N ALA A 123 17.89 -12.90 -7.08
CA ALA A 123 17.59 -13.63 -5.87
C ALA A 123 16.44 -14.61 -6.12
N HIS A 124 16.45 -15.74 -5.42
CA HIS A 124 15.35 -16.70 -5.45
C HIS A 124 15.03 -17.16 -4.02
N CYS A 125 13.78 -16.97 -3.62
CA CYS A 125 13.28 -17.42 -2.32
C CYS A 125 12.64 -18.82 -2.41
N LEU A 126 12.95 -19.67 -1.43
CA LEU A 126 12.36 -21.00 -1.24
C LEU A 126 11.77 -21.09 0.17
N PRO A 127 10.43 -21.14 0.30
CA PRO A 127 9.76 -21.21 1.58
C PRO A 127 9.80 -22.62 2.15
N ARG A 128 9.80 -22.73 3.48
CA ARG A 128 9.78 -23.99 4.25
C ARG A 128 11.00 -24.89 4.00
N ARG A 129 12.15 -24.28 3.71
CA ARG A 129 13.42 -24.97 3.37
C ARG A 129 14.56 -24.35 4.17
N ASN A 130 15.53 -25.17 4.57
CA ASN A 130 16.79 -24.70 5.17
C ASN A 130 17.97 -25.24 4.37
N LEU A 131 18.37 -24.50 3.34
CA LEU A 131 19.45 -24.90 2.43
C LEU A 131 20.86 -24.87 3.04
N ASP A 132 21.06 -24.24 4.20
CA ASP A 132 22.35 -24.26 4.92
C ASP A 132 22.63 -25.64 5.51
N SER A 133 21.60 -26.26 6.08
CA SER A 133 21.70 -27.57 6.76
C SER A 133 21.35 -28.77 5.86
N GLU A 134 20.74 -28.52 4.70
CA GLU A 134 20.23 -29.58 3.85
C GLU A 134 21.28 -30.13 2.90
N ASN A 135 21.33 -31.46 2.82
CA ASN A 135 22.10 -32.15 1.81
C ASN A 135 21.43 -31.95 0.44
N PRO A 136 22.11 -31.33 -0.55
CA PRO A 136 21.55 -31.07 -1.88
C PRO A 136 21.05 -32.32 -2.62
N LEU A 137 21.64 -33.47 -2.31
CA LEU A 137 21.35 -34.75 -2.97
C LEU A 137 20.31 -35.58 -2.21
N GLY A 138 19.87 -35.13 -1.03
CA GLY A 138 18.84 -35.79 -0.24
C GLY A 138 17.44 -35.36 -0.63
N GLU A 139 16.43 -36.08 -0.14
CA GLU A 139 15.04 -35.65 -0.33
C GLU A 139 14.77 -34.30 0.35
N PRO A 140 13.97 -33.43 -0.29
CA PRO A 140 13.67 -32.12 0.24
C PRO A 140 12.85 -32.25 1.54
N VAL A 141 13.51 -31.99 2.69
CA VAL A 141 12.84 -31.94 3.98
C VAL A 141 12.05 -30.65 4.12
N ASN A 142 10.79 -30.76 4.52
CA ASN A 142 9.92 -29.63 4.80
C ASN A 142 10.19 -29.09 6.21
N LYS A 143 10.59 -27.82 6.32
CA LYS A 143 10.88 -27.14 7.59
C LYS A 143 10.02 -25.88 7.75
N PRO A 144 8.86 -25.96 8.41
CA PRO A 144 7.97 -24.80 8.58
C PRO A 144 8.67 -23.67 9.34
N GLY A 145 8.38 -22.43 8.96
CA GLY A 145 9.03 -21.24 9.53
C GLY A 145 10.46 -20.98 9.02
N HIS A 146 11.06 -21.86 8.22
CA HIS A 146 12.34 -21.59 7.58
C HIS A 146 12.14 -21.04 6.17
N VAL A 147 12.93 -20.02 5.79
CA VAL A 147 12.95 -19.48 4.43
C VAL A 147 14.40 -19.39 3.99
N SER A 148 14.71 -19.98 2.83
CA SER A 148 16.04 -19.91 2.23
C SER A 148 16.01 -18.95 1.04
N ILE A 149 16.94 -18.00 0.99
CA ILE A 149 17.11 -17.07 -0.12
C ILE A 149 18.45 -17.37 -0.79
N ILE A 150 18.41 -17.72 -2.06
CA ILE A 150 19.57 -17.92 -2.90
C ILE A 150 19.89 -16.57 -3.56
N ILE A 151 21.10 -16.05 -3.37
CA ILE A 151 21.55 -14.80 -3.99
C ILE A 151 22.62 -15.06 -5.04
N ILE A 152 22.53 -14.39 -6.18
CA ILE A 152 23.46 -14.51 -7.31
C ILE A 152 23.99 -13.10 -7.60
N PRO A 153 25.30 -12.85 -7.48
CA PRO A 153 25.84 -11.53 -7.75
C PRO A 153 26.01 -11.28 -9.26
N HIS A 154 26.21 -10.02 -9.63
CA HIS A 154 26.63 -9.66 -10.98
C HIS A 154 27.97 -10.34 -11.31
N SER A 155 28.06 -10.91 -12.51
CA SER A 155 29.33 -11.46 -12.97
C SER A 155 30.29 -10.31 -13.28
N GLN A 156 31.40 -10.23 -12.53
CA GLN A 156 32.45 -9.25 -12.80
C GLN A 156 33.29 -9.62 -14.02
N ASP A 157 33.36 -10.92 -14.36
CA ASP A 157 34.07 -11.42 -15.52
C ASP A 157 33.10 -11.95 -16.57
N SER A 158 33.29 -11.53 -17.83
CA SER A 158 32.56 -12.05 -18.99
C SER A 158 32.78 -13.55 -19.22
N ASN A 159 33.87 -14.12 -18.69
CA ASN A 159 34.20 -15.54 -18.77
C ASN A 159 33.68 -16.39 -17.59
N ASN A 160 33.21 -15.76 -16.49
CA ASN A 160 32.71 -16.50 -15.34
C ASN A 160 31.19 -16.72 -15.47
N SER A 161 30.81 -17.87 -16.03
CA SER A 161 29.40 -18.24 -16.18
C SER A 161 28.71 -18.64 -14.87
N THR A 162 29.46 -18.71 -13.75
CA THR A 162 28.98 -19.19 -12.45
C THR A 162 29.36 -18.23 -11.31
N PRO A 163 28.77 -17.03 -11.26
CA PRO A 163 29.09 -16.04 -10.24
C PRO A 163 28.75 -16.54 -8.83
N GLN A 164 29.69 -16.42 -7.88
CA GLN A 164 29.50 -16.82 -6.49
C GLN A 164 29.52 -15.59 -5.57
N PRO A 165 28.55 -15.43 -4.65
CA PRO A 165 28.54 -14.33 -3.71
C PRO A 165 29.67 -14.48 -2.68
N SER A 166 30.29 -13.36 -2.32
CA SER A 166 31.23 -13.31 -1.19
C SER A 166 30.50 -13.51 0.14
N GLN A 167 31.23 -13.93 1.17
CA GLN A 167 30.65 -14.09 2.51
C GLN A 167 30.16 -12.76 3.10
N GLU A 168 30.84 -11.66 2.77
CA GLU A 168 30.46 -10.31 3.17
C GLU A 168 29.10 -9.92 2.60
N LEU A 169 28.87 -10.19 1.31
CA LEU A 169 27.58 -9.95 0.65
C LEU A 169 26.47 -10.78 1.29
N ILE A 170 26.72 -12.07 1.55
CA ILE A 170 25.77 -12.95 2.24
C ILE A 170 25.38 -12.38 3.60
N ASN A 171 26.36 -11.98 4.41
CA ASN A 171 26.10 -11.43 5.74
C ASN A 171 25.34 -10.11 5.66
N LYS A 172 25.72 -9.21 4.76
CA LYS A 172 25.04 -7.92 4.55
C LYS A 172 23.56 -8.11 4.18
N VAL A 173 23.27 -8.97 3.22
CA VAL A 173 21.89 -9.28 2.81
C VAL A 173 21.13 -9.95 3.95
N LYS A 174 21.77 -10.87 4.68
CA LYS A 174 21.16 -11.54 5.83
C LYS A 174 20.76 -10.54 6.92
N ASP A 175 21.66 -9.64 7.31
CA ASP A 175 21.41 -8.63 8.33
C ASP A 175 20.30 -7.66 7.91
N TYR A 176 20.28 -7.27 6.63
CA TYR A 176 19.22 -6.44 6.06
C TYR A 176 17.85 -7.11 6.13
N LEU A 177 17.77 -8.40 5.80
CA LEU A 177 16.52 -9.19 5.85
C LEU A 177 16.08 -9.53 7.28
N GLU A 178 17.01 -9.77 8.21
CA GLU A 178 16.70 -10.07 9.62
C GLU A 178 15.94 -8.93 10.31
N GLN A 179 16.23 -7.68 9.96
CA GLN A 179 15.48 -6.52 10.49
C GLN A 179 14.04 -6.42 9.95
N ARG A 180 13.74 -7.12 8.84
CA ARG A 180 12.52 -6.96 8.04
C ARG A 180 11.67 -8.23 7.98
N ARG A 181 12.00 -9.25 8.77
CA ARG A 181 11.32 -10.54 8.77
C ARG A 181 10.18 -10.64 9.77
N LEU A 182 9.33 -11.65 9.60
CA LEU A 182 8.39 -12.06 10.63
C LEU A 182 9.11 -12.66 11.84
N ILE A 183 8.58 -12.41 13.05
CA ILE A 183 9.16 -12.90 14.31
C ILE A 183 9.41 -14.41 14.29
N THR A 184 8.49 -15.18 13.70
CA THR A 184 8.53 -16.66 13.65
C THR A 184 9.32 -17.23 12.48
N THR A 185 9.82 -16.39 11.57
CA THR A 185 10.53 -16.83 10.37
C THR A 185 12.04 -16.87 10.63
N LYS A 186 12.71 -17.97 10.28
CA LYS A 186 14.17 -18.10 10.30
C LYS A 186 14.72 -18.02 8.89
N ILE A 187 15.61 -17.07 8.65
CA ILE A 187 16.14 -16.77 7.32
C ILE A 187 17.52 -17.41 7.14
N HIS A 188 17.72 -17.99 5.95
CA HIS A 188 18.98 -18.59 5.51
C HIS A 188 19.36 -17.97 4.17
N VAL A 189 20.43 -17.19 4.11
CA VAL A 189 20.92 -16.61 2.85
C VAL A 189 22.06 -17.49 2.36
N VAL A 190 21.89 -18.08 1.17
CA VAL A 190 22.77 -19.14 0.68
C VAL A 190 23.32 -18.82 -0.71
N ARG A 191 24.46 -19.43 -1.02
CA ARG A 191 25.10 -19.35 -2.33
C ARG A 191 24.39 -20.25 -3.36
N PRO A 192 24.43 -19.92 -4.65
CA PRO A 192 23.85 -20.74 -5.70
C PRO A 192 24.70 -22.00 -5.93
N ARG A 193 24.03 -23.13 -6.18
CA ARG A 193 24.67 -24.36 -6.65
C ARG A 193 24.44 -24.47 -8.15
N TYR A 194 25.52 -24.47 -8.92
CA TYR A 194 25.47 -24.60 -10.36
C TYR A 194 25.53 -26.07 -10.76
N LEU A 195 24.67 -26.47 -11.69
CA LEU A 195 24.70 -27.79 -12.32
C LEU A 195 25.14 -27.61 -13.77
N THR A 196 26.21 -28.31 -14.17
CA THR A 196 26.64 -28.32 -15.57
C THR A 196 25.75 -29.27 -16.35
N ILE A 197 24.98 -28.74 -17.30
CA ILE A 197 24.15 -29.52 -18.21
C ILE A 197 24.82 -29.47 -19.59
N SER A 198 25.08 -30.64 -20.18
CA SER A 198 25.58 -30.76 -21.54
C SER A 198 24.41 -30.99 -22.50
N VAL A 199 24.34 -30.19 -23.57
CA VAL A 199 23.32 -30.33 -24.62
C VAL A 199 24.04 -30.73 -25.90
N ARG A 200 23.62 -31.84 -26.52
CA ARG A 200 24.06 -32.26 -27.84
C ARG A 200 22.95 -31.96 -28.84
N LEU A 201 23.25 -31.19 -29.87
CA LEU A 201 22.29 -30.78 -30.89
C LEU A 201 22.80 -31.24 -32.26
N THR A 202 21.96 -31.96 -32.99
CA THR A 202 22.26 -32.41 -34.36
C THR A 202 21.47 -31.54 -35.32
N ILE A 203 22.17 -30.72 -36.09
CA ILE A 203 21.57 -29.83 -37.08
C ILE A 203 21.61 -30.53 -38.43
N HIS A 204 20.45 -30.73 -39.05
CA HIS A 204 20.35 -31.18 -40.43
C HIS A 204 20.21 -29.97 -41.34
N LEU A 205 21.11 -29.85 -42.31
CA LEU A 205 21.06 -28.85 -43.37
C LEU A 205 20.55 -29.55 -44.64
N ASN A 206 19.53 -28.98 -45.27
CA ASN A 206 18.99 -29.41 -46.57
C ASN A 206 19.78 -28.82 -47.72
#